data_AF-A0A0V8HJ57-F1
#
_entry.id   AF-A0A0V8HJ57-F1
#
_cell.length_a   1.000
_cell.length_b   1.000
_cell.length_c   1.000
_cell.angle_alpha   90.00
_cell.angle_beta   90.00
_cell.angle_gamma   90.00
#
_symmetry.space_group_name_H-M   'P 1'
#
loop_
_entity.id
_entity.type
_entity.pdbx_description
1 polymer ?
#
loop_
_entity_poly.entity_id
_entity_poly.type
_entity_poly.pdbx_seq_one_letter_code
_entity_poly.pdbx_strand_id
1 'polypeptide(L)'
;MTELGKRLKEAREAKDFSLDDLQRVTKIQKRYLIGIEEGSYDMMPGKFYVRAFIKQYCEAVGLQPEVIFEEYKEEIPAAYDDEIPVSLSRVQTRKGVSASSSKALDVIPKILIAVFVIAVLVAVWVFVQTKVADNASNADTSNKEPVAVDQKDLPDEESADGKDTEQKDSGEKDDSKAGEEKDNNDEEKKEQSLEAVKTEGTVTTYELKDTDQFNLELAAKGDAWVAVYNSKDEVLFQGMLYKDDKKDFDFTEDQQAYLVLGNAANTDINVNGKALEYKIPTETVRQDIVIQYKPVESQ
;
A
#
# COMPACT_ATOMS: atom_id res chain seq x y z
N MET A 1 -27.16 -31.37 -6.80
CA MET A 1 -27.29 -31.48 -5.34
C MET A 1 -26.75 -32.83 -4.94
N THR A 2 -25.64 -32.85 -4.21
CA THR A 2 -24.96 -34.07 -3.76
C THR A 2 -25.50 -34.51 -2.39
N GLU A 3 -25.09 -35.68 -1.88
CA GLU A 3 -25.56 -36.16 -0.57
C GLU A 3 -25.02 -35.27 0.57
N LEU A 4 -23.77 -34.79 0.46
CA LEU A 4 -23.22 -33.79 1.39
C LEU A 4 -24.06 -32.50 1.39
N GLY A 5 -24.34 -31.98 0.20
CA GLY A 5 -25.08 -30.73 0.04
C GLY A 5 -26.50 -30.82 0.63
N LYS A 6 -27.16 -31.97 0.44
CA LYS A 6 -28.45 -32.27 1.07
C LYS A 6 -28.34 -32.35 2.60
N ARG A 7 -27.33 -33.06 3.13
CA ARG A 7 -27.11 -33.20 4.57
C ARG A 7 -26.87 -31.86 5.27
N LEU A 8 -26.06 -31.00 4.67
CA LEU A 8 -25.79 -29.64 5.16
C LEU A 8 -27.04 -28.77 5.13
N LYS A 9 -27.79 -28.82 4.02
CA LYS A 9 -29.06 -28.11 3.87
C LYS A 9 -30.09 -28.52 4.94
N GLU A 10 -30.26 -29.81 5.17
CA GLU A 10 -31.15 -30.33 6.21
C GLU A 10 -30.74 -29.86 7.61
N ALA A 11 -29.43 -29.84 7.91
CA ALA A 11 -28.93 -29.34 9.19
C ALA A 11 -29.14 -27.82 9.35
N ARG A 12 -28.99 -27.05 8.26
CA ARG A 12 -29.29 -25.61 8.24
C ARG A 12 -30.78 -25.35 8.49
N GLU A 13 -31.64 -26.07 7.79
CA GLU A 13 -33.10 -25.93 7.93
C GLU A 13 -33.58 -26.37 9.32
N ALA A 14 -32.97 -27.40 9.91
CA ALA A 14 -33.24 -27.81 11.29
C ALA A 14 -32.80 -26.77 12.35
N LYS A 15 -31.93 -25.83 11.98
CA LYS A 15 -31.53 -24.67 12.79
C LYS A 15 -32.34 -23.41 12.49
N ASP A 16 -33.36 -23.51 11.63
CA ASP A 16 -34.15 -22.38 11.12
C ASP A 16 -33.30 -21.27 10.48
N PHE A 17 -32.13 -21.63 9.93
CA PHE A 17 -31.26 -20.68 9.26
C PHE A 17 -31.65 -20.53 7.79
N SER A 18 -31.93 -19.32 7.35
CA SER A 18 -31.88 -18.99 5.93
C SER A 18 -30.42 -18.92 5.45
N LEU A 19 -30.23 -18.97 4.13
CA LEU A 19 -28.91 -18.75 3.54
C LEU A 19 -28.34 -17.35 3.88
N ASP A 20 -29.21 -16.35 4.06
CA ASP A 20 -28.78 -15.01 4.48
C ASP A 20 -28.35 -14.97 5.94
N ASP A 21 -28.95 -15.78 6.81
CA ASP A 21 -28.53 -15.93 8.21
C ASP A 21 -27.18 -16.63 8.28
N LEU A 22 -27.04 -17.71 7.52
CA LEU A 22 -25.79 -18.46 7.45
C LEU A 22 -24.65 -17.61 6.88
N GLN A 23 -24.92 -16.77 5.88
CA GLN A 23 -23.95 -15.78 5.39
C GLN A 23 -23.54 -14.80 6.50
N ARG A 24 -24.47 -14.31 7.33
CA ARG A 24 -24.14 -13.35 8.40
C ARG A 24 -23.26 -13.98 9.48
N VAL A 25 -23.50 -15.25 9.81
CA VAL A 25 -22.75 -15.99 10.85
C VAL A 25 -21.37 -16.41 10.32
N THR A 26 -21.31 -17.02 9.15
CA THR A 26 -20.05 -17.58 8.58
C THR A 26 -19.21 -16.55 7.82
N LYS A 27 -19.79 -15.41 7.42
CA LYS A 27 -19.21 -14.43 6.49
C LYS A 27 -18.96 -14.96 5.07
N ILE A 28 -19.41 -16.18 4.76
CA ILE A 28 -19.35 -16.75 3.42
C ILE A 28 -20.47 -16.17 2.57
N GLN A 29 -20.14 -15.62 1.40
CA GLN A 29 -21.16 -15.09 0.49
C GLN A 29 -22.19 -16.16 0.10
N LYS A 30 -23.46 -15.78 0.06
CA LYS A 30 -24.62 -16.63 -0.22
C LYS A 30 -24.46 -17.47 -1.48
N ARG A 31 -23.87 -16.91 -2.54
CA ARG A 31 -23.59 -17.66 -3.78
C ARG A 31 -22.72 -18.91 -3.58
N TYR A 32 -21.80 -18.87 -2.61
CA TYR A 32 -20.93 -20.00 -2.31
C TYR A 32 -21.62 -21.02 -1.40
N LEU A 33 -22.45 -20.56 -0.47
CA LEU A 33 -23.29 -21.44 0.34
C LEU A 33 -24.28 -22.24 -0.52
N ILE A 34 -24.86 -21.60 -1.53
CA ILE A 34 -25.68 -22.28 -2.56
C ILE A 34 -24.83 -23.31 -3.32
N GLY A 35 -23.64 -22.93 -3.77
CA GLY A 35 -22.72 -23.85 -4.44
C GLY A 35 -22.38 -25.09 -3.59
N ILE A 36 -22.19 -24.92 -2.27
CA ILE A 36 -21.96 -26.05 -1.35
C ILE A 36 -23.18 -26.95 -1.25
N GLU A 37 -24.39 -26.39 -1.08
CA GLU A 37 -25.63 -27.19 -1.01
C GLU A 37 -25.92 -27.91 -2.34
N GLU A 38 -25.52 -27.33 -3.48
CA GLU A 38 -25.73 -27.93 -4.79
C GLU A 38 -24.62 -28.91 -5.19
N GLY A 39 -23.48 -28.89 -4.49
CA GLY A 39 -22.24 -29.58 -4.84
C GLY A 39 -21.54 -29.00 -6.07
N SER A 40 -21.84 -27.74 -6.42
CA SER A 40 -21.19 -27.00 -7.51
C SER A 40 -20.08 -26.11 -6.95
N TYR A 41 -18.86 -26.64 -6.99
CA TYR A 41 -17.68 -25.93 -6.48
C TYR A 41 -16.99 -25.05 -7.53
N ASP A 42 -17.41 -25.11 -8.80
CA ASP A 42 -16.82 -24.32 -9.89
C ASP A 42 -16.97 -22.81 -9.68
N MET A 43 -18.02 -22.42 -8.95
CA MET A 43 -18.30 -21.02 -8.63
C MET A 43 -17.41 -20.46 -7.51
N MET A 44 -16.61 -21.29 -6.85
CA MET A 44 -15.78 -20.89 -5.72
C MET A 44 -14.62 -19.98 -6.15
N PRO A 45 -14.14 -19.07 -5.28
CA PRO A 45 -12.99 -18.22 -5.60
C PRO A 45 -11.66 -18.98 -5.75
N GLY A 46 -11.66 -20.27 -5.44
CA GLY A 46 -10.55 -21.20 -5.63
C GLY A 46 -10.87 -22.54 -4.98
N LYS A 47 -10.31 -23.64 -5.51
CA LYS A 47 -10.57 -25.01 -5.02
C LYS A 47 -10.19 -25.20 -3.55
N PHE A 48 -9.17 -24.49 -3.08
CA PHE A 48 -8.69 -24.52 -1.70
C PHE A 48 -9.73 -24.03 -0.67
N TYR A 49 -10.65 -23.15 -1.08
CA TYR A 49 -11.65 -22.57 -0.17
C TYR A 49 -12.82 -23.51 0.12
N VAL A 50 -13.05 -24.53 -0.72
CA VAL A 50 -14.20 -25.45 -0.60
C VAL A 50 -14.22 -26.10 0.78
N ARG A 51 -13.11 -26.72 1.18
CA ARG A 51 -13.00 -27.42 2.46
C ARG A 51 -13.15 -26.46 3.65
N ALA A 52 -12.54 -25.27 3.58
CA ALA A 52 -12.66 -24.27 4.64
C ALA A 52 -14.11 -23.77 4.80
N PHE A 53 -14.81 -23.53 3.70
CA PHE A 53 -16.21 -23.09 3.73
C PHE A 53 -17.15 -24.20 4.21
N ILE A 54 -16.93 -25.45 3.82
CA ILE A 54 -17.70 -26.59 4.35
C ILE A 54 -17.47 -26.72 5.86
N LYS A 55 -16.22 -26.57 6.34
CA LYS A 55 -15.91 -26.59 7.77
C LYS A 55 -16.72 -25.53 8.53
N GLN A 56 -16.66 -24.28 8.08
CA GLN A 56 -17.40 -23.17 8.69
C GLN A 56 -18.92 -23.36 8.61
N TYR A 57 -19.44 -23.93 7.52
CA TYR A 57 -20.84 -24.31 7.41
C TYR A 57 -21.20 -25.30 8.51
N CYS A 58 -20.47 -26.41 8.62
CA CYS A 58 -20.69 -27.44 9.64
C CYS A 58 -20.71 -26.85 11.05
N GLU A 59 -19.71 -26.03 11.40
CA GLU A 59 -19.62 -25.37 12.69
C GLU A 59 -20.85 -24.49 12.98
N ALA A 60 -21.31 -23.71 12.00
CA ALA A 60 -22.48 -22.85 12.16
C ALA A 60 -23.79 -23.62 12.36
N VAL A 61 -23.94 -24.81 11.75
CA VAL A 61 -25.13 -25.66 11.91
C VAL A 61 -24.99 -26.70 13.03
N GLY A 62 -23.84 -26.75 13.70
CA GLY A 62 -23.57 -27.66 14.82
C GLY A 62 -23.27 -29.11 14.40
N LEU A 63 -22.80 -29.32 13.17
CA LEU A 63 -22.24 -30.60 12.72
C LEU A 63 -20.75 -30.66 13.05
N GLN A 64 -20.24 -31.85 13.33
CA GLN A 64 -18.81 -32.07 13.55
C GLN A 64 -18.09 -32.15 12.20
N PRO A 65 -17.20 -31.19 11.86
CA PRO A 65 -16.56 -31.16 10.54
C PRO A 65 -15.76 -32.41 10.21
N GLU A 66 -15.07 -32.99 11.20
CA GLU A 66 -14.22 -34.17 11.03
C GLU A 66 -15.03 -35.39 10.58
N VAL A 67 -16.24 -35.57 11.14
CA VAL A 67 -17.15 -36.65 10.77
C VAL A 67 -17.66 -36.46 9.34
N ILE A 68 -18.08 -35.23 9.00
CA ILE A 68 -18.56 -34.89 7.66
C ILE A 68 -17.47 -35.08 6.60
N PHE A 69 -16.21 -34.71 6.92
CA PHE A 69 -15.10 -34.88 6.00
C PHE A 69 -14.71 -36.34 5.77
N GLU A 70 -14.87 -37.20 6.77
CA GLU A 70 -14.62 -38.63 6.60
C GLU A 70 -15.74 -39.31 5.83
N GLU A 71 -17.01 -38.99 6.15
CA GLU A 71 -18.19 -39.58 5.50
C GLU A 71 -18.31 -39.19 4.02
N TYR A 72 -18.00 -37.94 3.67
CA TYR A 72 -18.15 -37.40 2.32
C TYR A 72 -16.81 -37.14 1.63
N LYS A 73 -15.77 -37.90 1.97
CA LYS A 73 -14.40 -37.72 1.44
C LYS A 73 -14.32 -37.73 -0.10
N GLU A 74 -15.20 -38.48 -0.76
CA GLU A 74 -15.25 -38.59 -2.22
C GLU A 74 -15.95 -37.39 -2.89
N GLU A 75 -16.83 -36.69 -2.18
CA GLU A 75 -17.55 -35.50 -2.70
C GLU A 75 -16.79 -34.20 -2.43
N ILE A 76 -15.89 -34.19 -1.45
CA ILE A 76 -15.15 -32.99 -1.03
C ILE A 76 -13.80 -32.97 -1.75
N PRO A 77 -13.51 -31.95 -2.58
CA PRO A 77 -12.20 -31.81 -3.21
C PRO A 77 -11.10 -31.85 -2.15
N ALA A 78 -10.07 -32.67 -2.40
CA ALA A 78 -8.88 -32.67 -1.57
C ALA A 78 -8.27 -31.25 -1.58
N ALA A 79 -7.87 -30.75 -0.41
CA ALA A 79 -7.17 -29.46 -0.31
C ALA A 79 -5.77 -29.49 -0.95
N TYR A 80 -5.31 -30.68 -1.34
CA TYR A 80 -4.02 -30.94 -1.96
C TYR A 80 -4.28 -31.71 -3.25
N ASP A 81 -4.27 -31.02 -4.38
CA ASP A 81 -3.69 -31.63 -5.57
C ASP A 81 -2.18 -31.71 -5.27
N ASP A 82 -1.64 -32.92 -5.19
CA ASP A 82 -0.19 -33.21 -5.15
C ASP A 82 0.52 -32.78 -6.44
N GLU A 83 -0.21 -32.20 -7.38
CA GLU A 83 0.36 -31.32 -8.38
C GLU A 83 0.51 -29.92 -7.77
N ILE A 84 1.60 -29.72 -7.03
CA ILE A 84 2.23 -28.40 -7.07
C ILE A 84 2.48 -28.16 -8.56
N PRO A 85 1.83 -27.19 -9.26
CA PRO A 85 2.50 -26.62 -10.39
C PRO A 85 3.76 -25.99 -9.82
N VAL A 86 4.88 -26.72 -9.91
CA VAL A 86 6.23 -26.17 -9.75
C VAL A 86 6.40 -25.23 -10.93
N SER A 87 5.78 -24.09 -10.73
CA SER A 87 5.66 -22.89 -11.50
C SER A 87 4.47 -22.19 -10.87
N LEU A 88 4.73 -21.56 -9.72
CA LEU A 88 4.43 -20.15 -9.68
C LEU A 88 5.07 -19.60 -10.96
N SER A 89 4.27 -19.57 -12.01
CA SER A 89 4.42 -18.68 -13.13
C SER A 89 4.74 -17.36 -12.45
N ARG A 90 6.04 -17.03 -12.43
CA ARG A 90 6.52 -15.67 -12.44
C ARG A 90 5.45 -14.92 -13.17
N VAL A 91 4.75 -14.03 -12.46
CA VAL A 91 3.90 -12.99 -13.04
C VAL A 91 4.35 -12.82 -14.46
N GLN A 92 3.49 -13.08 -15.45
CA GLN A 92 3.81 -12.72 -16.82
C GLN A 92 4.16 -11.24 -16.79
N THR A 93 5.44 -10.96 -16.55
CA THR A 93 6.11 -9.70 -16.73
C THR A 93 5.90 -9.53 -18.20
N ARG A 94 4.92 -8.69 -18.54
CA ARG A 94 4.57 -8.21 -19.87
C ARG A 94 5.55 -8.77 -20.88
N LYS A 95 5.14 -9.86 -21.54
CA LYS A 95 5.84 -10.56 -22.61
C LYS A 95 7.01 -9.71 -23.09
N GLY A 96 8.18 -9.90 -22.47
CA GLY A 96 9.36 -9.15 -22.81
C GLY A 96 9.56 -9.40 -24.28
N VAL A 97 9.46 -8.34 -25.09
CA VAL A 97 9.78 -8.43 -26.50
C VAL A 97 11.15 -9.06 -26.53
N SER A 98 11.24 -10.28 -27.05
CA SER A 98 12.52 -10.96 -27.15
C SER A 98 13.41 -10.02 -27.93
N ALA A 99 14.44 -9.50 -27.25
CA ALA A 99 15.55 -8.83 -27.90
C ALA A 99 16.29 -9.94 -28.66
N SER A 100 15.71 -10.33 -29.80
CA SER A 100 16.45 -10.96 -30.87
C SER A 100 17.45 -9.92 -31.33
N SER A 101 18.67 -10.06 -30.81
CA SER A 101 19.83 -9.27 -31.15
C SER A 101 20.06 -9.33 -32.65
N SER A 102 19.51 -8.35 -33.35
CA SER A 102 19.92 -7.99 -34.69
C SER A 102 20.37 -6.54 -34.62
N LYS A 103 21.54 -6.27 -35.18
CA LYS A 103 22.22 -4.96 -35.25
C LYS A 103 21.34 -3.83 -35.83
N ALA A 104 20.12 -4.13 -36.26
CA ALA A 104 19.11 -3.20 -36.73
C ALA A 104 18.63 -2.23 -35.64
N LEU A 105 18.44 -2.68 -34.39
CA LEU A 105 17.91 -1.81 -33.33
C LEU A 105 18.89 -0.70 -32.90
N ASP A 106 20.20 -0.91 -33.04
CA ASP A 106 21.24 0.12 -32.76
C ASP A 106 21.36 1.17 -33.89
N VAL A 107 20.86 0.85 -35.09
CA VAL A 107 20.94 1.76 -36.26
C VAL A 107 19.68 2.62 -36.38
N ILE A 108 18.55 2.19 -35.80
CA ILE A 108 17.29 2.95 -35.80
C ILE A 108 17.42 4.37 -35.21
N PRO A 109 18.07 4.59 -34.04
CA PRO A 109 18.23 5.94 -33.50
C PRO A 109 19.04 6.85 -34.43
N LYS A 110 20.08 6.31 -35.09
CA LYS A 110 20.95 7.07 -36.01
C LYS A 110 20.21 7.44 -37.29
N ILE A 111 19.38 6.53 -37.83
CA ILE A 111 18.53 6.83 -39.00
C ILE A 111 17.49 7.90 -38.65
N LEU A 112 16.85 7.82 -37.47
CA LEU A 112 15.88 8.83 -37.04
C LEU A 112 16.51 10.22 -36.94
N ILE A 113 17.72 10.32 -36.38
CA ILE A 113 18.46 11.59 -36.32
C ILE A 113 18.81 12.08 -37.73
N ALA A 114 19.29 11.21 -38.62
CA ALA A 114 19.63 11.59 -39.99
C ALA A 114 18.38 12.07 -40.78
N VAL A 115 17.26 11.38 -40.65
CA VAL A 115 15.98 11.76 -41.26
C VAL A 115 15.48 13.09 -40.69
N PHE A 116 15.60 13.30 -39.38
CA PHE A 116 15.23 14.56 -38.75
C PHE A 116 16.06 15.73 -39.28
N VAL A 117 17.38 15.56 -39.40
CA VAL A 117 18.27 16.58 -39.98
C VAL A 117 17.90 16.88 -41.43
N ILE A 118 17.62 15.85 -42.24
CA ILE A 118 17.19 16.04 -43.63
C ILE A 118 15.84 16.77 -43.68
N ALA A 119 14.88 16.42 -42.82
CA ALA A 119 13.59 17.10 -42.75
C ALA A 119 13.73 18.58 -42.35
N VAL A 120 14.64 18.90 -41.42
CA VAL A 120 14.96 20.30 -41.06
C VAL A 120 15.58 21.04 -42.25
N LEU A 121 16.52 20.42 -42.98
CA LEU A 121 17.11 21.03 -44.18
C LEU A 121 16.07 21.28 -45.27
N VAL A 122 15.14 20.35 -45.49
CA VAL A 122 14.02 20.52 -46.44
C VAL A 122 13.09 21.62 -45.97
N ALA A 123 12.75 21.68 -44.68
CA ALA A 123 11.92 22.74 -44.11
C ALA A 123 12.58 24.12 -44.25
N VAL A 124 13.88 24.22 -44.01
CA VAL A 124 14.66 25.46 -44.22
C VAL A 124 14.68 25.82 -45.70
N TRP A 125 14.87 24.86 -46.60
CA TRP A 125 14.85 25.11 -48.04
C TRP A 125 13.48 25.61 -48.53
N VAL A 126 12.39 24.97 -48.08
CA VAL A 126 11.01 25.42 -48.35
C VAL A 126 10.77 26.81 -47.75
N PHE A 127 11.24 27.07 -46.53
CA PHE A 127 11.10 28.37 -45.88
C PHE A 127 11.89 29.48 -46.58
N VAL A 128 13.07 29.16 -47.12
CA VAL A 128 13.83 30.09 -47.96
C VAL A 128 13.09 30.31 -49.28
N GLN A 129 12.46 29.30 -49.86
CA GLN A 129 11.69 29.45 -51.09
C GLN A 129 10.41 30.28 -50.89
N THR A 130 9.75 30.17 -49.74
CA THR A 130 8.62 31.05 -49.39
C THR A 130 9.08 32.48 -49.07
N LYS A 131 10.24 32.67 -48.43
CA LYS A 131 10.81 34.01 -48.14
C LYS A 131 11.48 34.70 -49.34
N VAL A 132 11.88 33.95 -50.37
CA VAL A 132 12.47 34.47 -51.63
C VAL A 132 11.38 34.76 -52.68
N ALA A 133 10.17 34.21 -52.55
CA ALA A 133 9.03 34.55 -53.39
C ALA A 133 8.30 35.84 -52.95
N ASP A 134 8.46 36.28 -51.69
CA ASP A 134 7.80 37.48 -51.13
C ASP A 134 8.70 38.73 -51.05
N ASN A 135 9.86 38.73 -51.74
CA ASN A 135 10.74 39.90 -51.82
C ASN A 135 10.84 40.45 -53.25
N ALA A 136 9.66 40.77 -53.81
CA ALA A 136 9.53 41.64 -54.97
C ALA A 136 8.20 42.40 -54.93
N SER A 137 7.99 43.27 -53.94
CA SER A 137 7.18 44.47 -54.16
C SER A 137 7.29 45.51 -53.04
N ASN A 138 7.62 46.71 -53.49
CA ASN A 138 7.35 48.03 -52.91
C ASN A 138 8.29 48.56 -51.82
N ALA A 139 9.26 49.32 -52.32
CA ALA A 139 9.76 50.54 -51.70
C ALA A 139 8.86 51.74 -52.02
N ASP A 140 9.05 52.80 -51.21
CA ASP A 140 8.63 54.21 -51.37
C ASP A 140 7.24 54.60 -50.81
N THR A 141 7.01 55.68 -50.04
CA THR A 141 7.81 56.86 -49.66
C THR A 141 7.26 57.52 -48.38
N SER A 142 8.19 57.91 -47.50
CA SER A 142 8.28 59.14 -46.66
C SER A 142 7.06 60.05 -46.34
N ASN A 143 6.93 60.32 -45.03
CA ASN A 143 6.94 61.63 -44.35
C ASN A 143 5.63 62.29 -43.85
N LYS A 144 5.45 62.35 -42.52
CA LYS A 144 5.52 63.57 -41.68
C LYS A 144 4.91 63.35 -40.28
N GLU A 145 5.69 63.58 -39.24
CA GLU A 145 5.22 64.10 -37.93
C GLU A 145 5.17 65.66 -37.99
N PRO A 146 4.75 66.46 -36.96
CA PRO A 146 4.45 66.15 -35.55
C PRO A 146 3.26 66.94 -34.89
N VAL A 147 3.14 66.77 -33.56
CA VAL A 147 2.74 67.75 -32.51
C VAL A 147 1.34 67.63 -31.86
N ALA A 148 1.40 67.21 -30.58
CA ALA A 148 0.68 67.59 -29.35
C ALA A 148 -0.52 68.56 -29.32
N VAL A 149 -1.46 68.32 -28.37
CA VAL A 149 -1.78 69.17 -27.18
C VAL A 149 -3.24 68.94 -26.67
N ASP A 150 -3.31 68.64 -25.36
CA ASP A 150 -4.32 68.94 -24.31
C ASP A 150 -5.86 68.81 -24.42
N GLN A 151 -6.40 68.29 -23.29
CA GLN A 151 -7.61 68.70 -22.53
C GLN A 151 -9.00 68.59 -23.21
N LYS A 152 -10.11 68.24 -22.55
CA LYS A 152 -10.53 68.51 -21.17
C LYS A 152 -11.84 67.78 -20.83
N ASP A 153 -12.05 67.59 -19.53
CA ASP A 153 -13.31 67.63 -18.77
C ASP A 153 -14.37 66.51 -18.87
N LEU A 154 -14.50 65.86 -17.69
CA LEU A 154 -15.66 65.31 -16.95
C LEU A 154 -16.96 66.18 -17.04
N PRO A 155 -18.17 65.73 -16.60
CA PRO A 155 -18.38 64.97 -15.36
C PRO A 155 -19.57 63.97 -15.24
N ASP A 156 -19.48 63.22 -14.15
CA ASP A 156 -20.49 62.69 -13.21
C ASP A 156 -21.71 61.91 -13.72
N GLU A 157 -21.82 60.65 -13.28
CA GLU A 157 -22.85 60.36 -12.27
C GLU A 157 -22.46 59.21 -11.32
N GLU A 158 -22.88 59.46 -10.10
CA GLU A 158 -22.66 58.86 -8.79
C GLU A 158 -23.34 57.50 -8.59
N SER A 159 -22.69 56.60 -7.85
CA SER A 159 -23.24 55.73 -6.78
C SER A 159 -22.15 54.69 -6.44
N ALA A 160 -21.44 54.82 -5.32
CA ALA A 160 -21.81 54.29 -3.99
C ALA A 160 -22.04 52.76 -4.06
N ASP A 161 -21.46 51.87 -3.27
CA ASP A 161 -20.75 51.84 -1.98
C ASP A 161 -20.55 50.30 -1.75
N GLY A 162 -19.56 49.69 -1.09
CA GLY A 162 -18.39 50.11 -0.30
C GLY A 162 -17.24 49.10 -0.52
N LYS A 163 -15.97 49.46 -0.27
CA LYS A 163 -15.25 49.45 1.04
C LYS A 163 -15.30 48.10 1.75
N ASP A 164 -14.23 47.49 2.26
CA ASP A 164 -12.79 47.81 2.43
C ASP A 164 -12.08 46.42 2.51
N THR A 165 -10.94 46.13 1.87
CA THR A 165 -9.54 46.56 2.08
C THR A 165 -8.94 46.28 3.47
N GLU A 166 -7.83 45.51 3.46
CA GLU A 166 -6.59 45.73 4.24
C GLU A 166 -6.60 45.47 5.77
N GLN A 167 -5.55 45.07 6.49
CA GLN A 167 -4.13 44.82 6.22
C GLN A 167 -3.51 44.12 7.47
N LYS A 168 -2.29 43.59 7.31
CA LYS A 168 -1.24 43.39 8.33
C LYS A 168 -1.17 44.46 9.43
N ASP A 169 -0.75 44.04 10.63
CA ASP A 169 0.50 44.44 11.33
C ASP A 169 0.58 43.61 12.64
N SER A 170 1.63 42.86 12.99
CA SER A 170 3.03 43.18 13.37
C SER A 170 3.23 43.32 14.89
N GLY A 171 4.34 42.74 15.37
CA GLY A 171 5.04 43.08 16.63
C GLY A 171 4.38 42.57 17.92
N GLU A 172 5.09 42.09 18.95
CA GLU A 172 6.51 42.13 19.23
C GLU A 172 6.85 41.16 20.39
N LYS A 173 8.10 40.67 20.34
CA LYS A 173 8.98 39.97 21.29
C LYS A 173 8.56 39.87 22.77
N ASP A 174 8.90 38.72 23.37
CA ASP A 174 9.90 38.71 24.46
C ASP A 174 10.74 37.43 24.41
N ASP A 175 12.00 37.57 24.82
CA ASP A 175 13.12 36.67 24.65
C ASP A 175 13.52 36.07 26.02
N SER A 176 14.17 34.90 25.99
CA SER A 176 14.98 34.31 27.06
C SER A 176 14.27 33.76 28.32
N LYS A 177 14.38 32.46 28.59
CA LYS A 177 15.57 31.83 29.22
C LYS A 177 15.28 30.40 29.69
N ALA A 178 16.34 29.60 29.59
CA ALA A 178 16.55 28.24 30.08
C ALA A 178 15.87 27.86 31.41
N GLY A 179 15.33 26.64 31.40
CA GLY A 179 15.19 25.76 32.55
C GLY A 179 15.59 24.36 32.11
N GLU A 180 16.87 24.02 32.30
CA GLU A 180 17.30 22.62 32.45
C GLU A 180 16.62 22.07 33.70
N GLU A 181 15.80 21.05 33.56
CA GLU A 181 15.62 20.06 34.62
C GLU A 181 16.07 18.71 34.06
N LYS A 182 17.32 18.38 34.40
CA LYS A 182 17.76 17.00 34.57
C LYS A 182 16.90 16.41 35.68
N ASP A 183 16.12 15.40 35.37
CA ASP A 183 15.88 14.36 36.35
C ASP A 183 16.65 13.12 35.90
N ASN A 184 17.81 12.96 36.54
CA ASN A 184 18.53 11.71 36.56
C ASN A 184 17.68 10.75 37.39
N ASN A 185 17.02 9.80 36.75
CA ASN A 185 16.84 8.50 37.38
C ASN A 185 17.72 7.51 36.61
N ASP A 186 18.96 7.39 37.09
CA ASP A 186 19.82 6.23 36.83
C ASP A 186 19.13 5.01 37.47
N GLU A 187 18.11 4.49 36.80
CA GLU A 187 17.71 3.10 36.99
C GLU A 187 18.70 2.26 36.18
N GLU A 188 19.44 1.40 36.89
CA GLU A 188 20.35 0.41 36.32
C GLU A 188 19.68 -0.29 35.13
N LYS A 189 20.12 0.10 33.93
CA LYS A 189 19.63 -0.46 32.67
C LYS A 189 19.94 -1.95 32.65
N LYS A 190 18.96 -2.78 33.00
CA LYS A 190 18.93 -4.18 32.56
C LYS A 190 19.08 -4.13 31.03
N GLU A 191 20.18 -4.68 30.53
CA GLU A 191 20.42 -4.71 29.09
C GLU A 191 19.38 -5.63 28.44
N GLN A 192 18.33 -5.03 27.88
CA GLN A 192 17.34 -5.74 27.09
C GLN A 192 18.00 -6.54 25.96
N SER A 193 17.56 -7.78 25.79
CA SER A 193 17.98 -8.67 24.70
C SER A 193 16.90 -8.72 23.64
N LEU A 194 17.28 -8.45 22.37
CA LEU A 194 16.41 -8.53 21.21
C LEU A 194 17.13 -9.32 20.13
N GLU A 195 16.73 -10.58 19.93
CA GLU A 195 17.43 -11.51 19.04
C GLU A 195 16.48 -12.13 18.02
N ALA A 196 16.94 -12.28 16.78
CA ALA A 196 16.20 -12.98 15.74
C ALA A 196 16.32 -14.50 15.95
N VAL A 197 15.20 -15.18 16.20
CA VAL A 197 15.16 -16.62 16.50
C VAL A 197 14.77 -17.46 15.29
N LYS A 198 14.07 -16.87 14.31
CA LYS A 198 13.60 -17.58 13.12
C LYS A 198 13.41 -16.64 11.93
N THR A 199 13.78 -17.08 10.74
CA THR A 199 13.48 -16.39 9.48
C THR A 199 12.95 -17.41 8.48
N GLU A 200 11.73 -17.21 8.01
CA GLU A 200 11.07 -18.07 7.01
C GLU A 200 10.34 -17.21 5.98
N GLY A 201 10.73 -17.32 4.72
CA GLY A 201 10.15 -16.51 3.65
C GLY A 201 10.37 -15.01 3.89
N THR A 202 9.28 -14.26 4.03
CA THR A 202 9.28 -12.81 4.33
C THR A 202 9.11 -12.49 5.81
N VAL A 203 9.00 -13.51 6.67
CA VAL A 203 8.72 -13.34 8.10
C VAL A 203 10.00 -13.52 8.90
N THR A 204 10.29 -12.58 9.80
CA THR A 204 11.34 -12.74 10.82
C THR A 204 10.75 -12.64 12.21
N THR A 205 11.02 -13.64 13.05
CA THR A 205 10.63 -13.67 14.46
C THR A 205 11.80 -13.26 15.33
N TYR A 206 11.56 -12.28 16.20
CA TYR A 206 12.46 -11.80 17.24
C TYR A 206 11.90 -12.15 18.60
N GLU A 207 12.79 -12.28 19.56
CA GLU A 207 12.47 -12.53 20.95
C GLU A 207 13.03 -11.37 21.79
N LEU A 208 12.14 -10.69 22.51
CA LEU A 208 12.46 -9.60 23.44
C LEU A 208 12.49 -10.16 24.86
N LYS A 209 13.64 -10.04 25.54
CA LYS A 209 13.91 -10.52 26.90
C LYS A 209 14.59 -9.43 27.73
N ASP A 210 14.69 -9.70 29.03
CA ASP A 210 15.47 -8.90 29.98
C ASP A 210 14.95 -7.46 30.14
N THR A 211 13.66 -7.26 29.89
CA THR A 211 12.94 -6.00 30.07
C THR A 211 11.52 -6.26 30.58
N ASP A 212 10.97 -5.29 31.29
CA ASP A 212 9.61 -5.22 31.81
C ASP A 212 8.69 -4.32 30.96
N GLN A 213 9.24 -3.68 29.94
CA GLN A 213 8.50 -2.82 29.01
C GLN A 213 8.59 -3.36 27.58
N PHE A 214 7.55 -3.11 26.79
CA PHE A 214 7.58 -3.39 25.36
C PHE A 214 6.96 -2.23 24.56
N ASN A 215 7.75 -1.18 24.39
CA ASN A 215 7.44 -0.02 23.55
C ASN A 215 8.00 -0.21 22.15
N LEU A 216 7.14 -0.09 21.15
CA LEU A 216 7.49 -0.20 19.74
C LEU A 216 7.29 1.17 19.07
N GLU A 217 8.35 1.72 18.48
CA GLU A 217 8.28 2.89 17.60
C GLU A 217 8.53 2.45 16.15
N LEU A 218 7.62 2.86 15.25
CA LEU A 218 7.79 2.79 13.81
C LEU A 218 8.09 4.18 13.26
N ALA A 219 9.17 4.31 12.50
CA ALA A 219 9.54 5.56 11.84
C ALA A 219 9.67 5.34 10.33
N ALA A 220 9.00 6.16 9.53
CA ALA A 220 9.03 6.03 8.08
C ALA A 220 10.11 6.93 7.45
N LYS A 221 11.05 6.32 6.72
CA LYS A 221 12.06 7.03 5.89
C LYS A 221 11.52 7.49 4.54
N GLY A 222 10.39 6.92 4.13
CA GLY A 222 9.66 7.20 2.89
C GLY A 222 8.31 6.49 2.93
N ASP A 223 7.58 6.50 1.82
CA ASP A 223 6.24 5.93 1.79
C ASP A 223 6.28 4.41 2.03
N ALA A 224 5.55 3.98 3.06
CA ALA A 224 5.44 2.58 3.44
C ALA A 224 4.04 2.30 4.00
N TRP A 225 3.37 1.29 3.46
CA TRP A 225 2.16 0.76 4.11
C TRP A 225 2.57 -0.11 5.30
N VAL A 226 1.95 0.07 6.46
CA VAL A 226 2.20 -0.74 7.65
C VAL A 226 0.89 -1.19 8.28
N ALA A 227 0.90 -2.38 8.86
CA ALA A 227 -0.14 -2.83 9.77
C ALA A 227 0.49 -3.44 11.03
N VAL A 228 -0.16 -3.21 12.17
CA VAL A 228 0.33 -3.56 13.50
C VAL A 228 -0.80 -4.26 14.25
N TYR A 229 -0.52 -5.45 14.75
CA TYR A 229 -1.45 -6.33 15.44
C TYR A 229 -0.88 -6.74 16.79
N ASN A 230 -1.78 -7.00 17.75
CA ASN A 230 -1.42 -7.51 19.06
C ASN A 230 -1.53 -9.03 19.17
N SER A 231 -1.38 -9.56 20.37
CA SER A 231 -1.44 -11.00 20.65
C SER A 231 -2.82 -11.65 20.42
N LYS A 232 -3.88 -10.85 20.29
CA LYS A 232 -5.28 -11.27 20.08
C LYS A 232 -5.75 -11.07 18.63
N ASP A 233 -4.82 -10.79 17.71
CA ASP A 233 -5.09 -10.41 16.31
C ASP A 233 -5.90 -9.11 16.16
N GLU A 234 -5.96 -8.28 17.21
CA GLU A 234 -6.61 -6.96 17.13
C GLU A 234 -5.69 -6.00 16.36
N VAL A 235 -6.28 -5.23 15.44
CA VAL A 235 -5.57 -4.25 14.62
C VAL A 235 -5.36 -2.97 15.43
N LEU A 236 -4.14 -2.70 15.86
CA LEU A 236 -3.78 -1.46 16.54
C LEU A 236 -3.60 -0.30 15.55
N PHE A 237 -3.07 -0.61 14.37
CA PHE A 237 -2.95 0.35 13.28
C PHE A 237 -2.87 -0.35 11.92
N GLN A 238 -3.40 0.29 10.89
CA GLN A 238 -3.28 -0.15 9.51
C GLN A 238 -3.40 1.07 8.58
N GLY A 239 -2.36 1.35 7.79
CA GLY A 239 -2.38 2.50 6.90
C GLY A 239 -1.04 2.79 6.24
N MET A 240 -1.03 3.87 5.44
CA MET A 240 0.21 4.44 4.93
C MET A 240 0.89 5.26 6.01
N LEU A 241 2.20 5.06 6.17
CA LEU A 241 3.11 6.03 6.74
C LEU A 241 3.84 6.72 5.60
N TYR A 242 3.97 8.04 5.72
CA TYR A 242 4.73 8.88 4.82
C TYR A 242 6.08 9.22 5.44
N LYS A 243 6.98 9.78 4.64
CA LYS A 243 8.29 10.22 5.11
C LYS A 243 8.18 11.08 6.38
N ASP A 244 9.02 10.76 7.37
CA ASP A 244 9.14 11.40 8.68
C ASP A 244 7.96 11.14 9.64
N ASP A 245 6.95 10.34 9.23
CA ASP A 245 5.90 9.88 10.13
C ASP A 245 6.47 8.93 11.19
N LYS A 246 5.91 9.04 12.40
CA LYS A 246 6.20 8.16 13.53
C LYS A 246 4.93 7.62 14.16
N LYS A 247 4.98 6.37 14.62
CA LYS A 247 3.92 5.73 15.38
C LYS A 247 4.49 4.89 16.50
N ASP A 248 4.00 5.18 17.71
CA ASP A 248 4.37 4.46 18.93
C ASP A 248 3.23 3.54 19.36
N PHE A 249 3.59 2.38 19.88
CA PHE A 249 2.70 1.36 20.40
C PHE A 249 3.27 0.79 21.69
N ASP A 250 2.42 0.60 22.69
CA ASP A 250 2.77 -0.08 23.93
C ASP A 250 2.18 -1.49 23.91
N PHE A 251 3.04 -2.48 23.97
CA PHE A 251 2.74 -3.91 24.01
C PHE A 251 3.13 -4.53 25.35
N THR A 252 3.34 -3.74 26.40
CA THR A 252 3.78 -4.22 27.71
C THR A 252 2.77 -5.21 28.33
N GLU A 253 1.49 -5.08 28.00
CA GLU A 253 0.41 -6.02 28.39
C GLU A 253 0.20 -7.17 27.39
N ASP A 254 0.91 -7.18 26.27
CA ASP A 254 0.75 -8.13 25.17
C ASP A 254 1.89 -9.15 25.14
N GLN A 255 1.59 -10.36 24.68
CA GLN A 255 2.61 -11.42 24.54
C GLN A 255 3.42 -11.29 23.24
N GLN A 256 2.89 -10.56 22.26
CA GLN A 256 3.54 -10.38 20.96
C GLN A 256 3.07 -9.11 20.25
N ALA A 257 3.96 -8.57 19.42
CA ALA A 257 3.61 -7.64 18.35
C ALA A 257 3.81 -8.33 17.00
N TYR A 258 2.82 -8.22 16.12
CA TYR A 258 2.92 -8.66 14.74
C TYR A 258 2.82 -7.46 13.81
N LEU A 259 3.81 -7.30 12.94
CA LEU A 259 3.91 -6.19 12.02
C LEU A 259 3.95 -6.69 10.58
N VAL A 260 3.21 -6.01 9.71
CA VAL A 260 3.26 -6.21 8.26
C VAL A 260 3.78 -4.92 7.64
N LEU A 261 4.94 -5.00 7.00
CA LEU A 261 5.62 -3.85 6.39
C LEU A 261 5.59 -4.02 4.88
N GLY A 262 4.78 -3.21 4.20
CA GLY A 262 4.65 -3.23 2.74
C GLY A 262 5.87 -2.67 2.01
N ASN A 263 6.69 -1.84 2.68
CA ASN A 263 7.98 -1.37 2.20
C ASN A 263 8.99 -1.31 3.36
N ALA A 264 9.63 -2.44 3.66
CA ALA A 264 10.55 -2.56 4.79
C ALA A 264 11.79 -1.65 4.67
N ALA A 265 12.28 -1.38 3.45
CA ALA A 265 13.39 -0.44 3.23
C ALA A 265 13.09 0.98 3.73
N ASN A 266 11.81 1.37 3.69
CA ASN A 266 11.34 2.68 4.08
C ASN A 266 10.83 2.75 5.52
N THR A 267 10.94 1.66 6.30
CA THR A 267 10.46 1.64 7.69
C THR A 267 11.60 1.28 8.64
N ASP A 268 11.83 2.10 9.65
CA ASP A 268 12.68 1.77 10.80
C ASP A 268 11.80 1.32 11.97
N ILE A 269 12.29 0.35 12.72
CA ILE A 269 11.61 -0.20 13.89
C ILE A 269 12.55 -0.06 15.08
N ASN A 270 12.08 0.59 16.14
CA ASN A 270 12.78 0.68 17.41
C ASN A 270 11.96 -0.01 18.49
N VAL A 271 12.60 -0.85 19.30
CA VAL A 271 11.99 -1.53 20.46
C VAL A 271 12.68 -1.00 21.71
N ASN A 272 11.92 -0.36 22.60
CA ASN A 272 12.43 0.29 23.80
C ASN A 272 13.65 1.20 23.51
N GLY A 273 13.58 1.96 22.42
CA GLY A 273 14.66 2.85 21.95
C GLY A 273 15.87 2.17 21.30
N LYS A 274 15.88 0.83 21.16
CA LYS A 274 16.91 0.07 20.44
C LYS A 274 16.44 -0.26 19.03
N ALA A 275 17.21 0.15 18.03
CA ALA A 275 16.90 -0.16 16.63
C ALA A 275 16.95 -1.67 16.37
N LEU A 276 15.91 -2.19 15.72
CA LEU A 276 15.81 -3.57 15.28
C LEU A 276 16.54 -3.73 13.94
N GLU A 277 17.41 -4.74 13.86
CA GLU A 277 18.17 -5.04 12.65
C GLU A 277 17.44 -6.09 11.80
N TYR A 278 17.05 -5.72 10.59
CA TYR A 278 16.43 -6.63 9.62
C TYR A 278 17.37 -7.79 9.23
N LYS A 279 16.89 -9.03 9.35
CA LYS A 279 17.63 -10.23 8.89
C LYS A 279 17.40 -10.58 7.42
N ILE A 280 16.29 -10.11 6.85
CA ILE A 280 16.03 -10.24 5.42
C ILE A 280 16.47 -8.93 4.73
N PRO A 281 17.23 -8.99 3.62
CA PRO A 281 17.60 -7.80 2.87
C PRO A 281 16.37 -6.94 2.54
N THR A 282 16.45 -5.66 2.89
CA THR A 282 15.37 -4.69 2.74
C THR A 282 15.03 -4.37 1.28
N GLU A 283 15.81 -4.86 0.31
CA GLU A 283 15.43 -4.87 -1.11
C GLU A 283 14.15 -5.69 -1.38
N THR A 284 13.75 -6.54 -0.43
CA THR A 284 12.45 -7.22 -0.43
C THR A 284 11.36 -6.24 -0.02
N VAL A 285 10.44 -5.94 -0.94
CA VAL A 285 9.40 -4.91 -0.77
C VAL A 285 8.57 -5.16 0.50
N ARG A 286 8.02 -6.36 0.69
CA ARG A 286 7.26 -6.69 1.91
C ARG A 286 8.06 -7.56 2.88
N GLN A 287 8.07 -7.20 4.15
CA GLN A 287 8.54 -8.03 5.24
C GLN A 287 7.55 -8.02 6.41
N ASP A 288 7.42 -9.14 7.08
CA ASP A 288 6.61 -9.26 8.28
C ASP A 288 7.54 -9.51 9.48
N ILE A 289 7.27 -8.83 10.58
CA ILE A 289 8.10 -8.88 11.79
C ILE A 289 7.22 -9.39 12.92
N VAL A 290 7.66 -10.42 13.62
CA VAL A 290 7.01 -10.92 14.83
C VAL A 290 7.97 -10.66 15.99
N ILE A 291 7.52 -9.99 17.04
CA ILE A 291 8.33 -9.80 18.25
C ILE A 291 7.59 -10.48 19.39
N GLN A 292 8.17 -11.56 19.90
CA GLN A 292 7.66 -12.30 21.06
C GLN A 292 8.21 -11.67 22.32
N TYR A 293 7.33 -11.24 23.22
CA TYR A 293 7.73 -10.60 24.46
C TYR A 293 7.77 -11.59 25.61
N LYS A 294 8.94 -11.71 26.24
CA LYS A 294 9.15 -12.50 27.45
C LYS A 294 9.56 -11.55 28.58
N PRO A 295 8.59 -11.07 29.39
CA PRO A 295 8.90 -10.19 30.50
C PRO A 295 9.83 -10.90 31.50
N VAL A 296 10.66 -10.12 32.18
CA VAL A 296 11.45 -10.64 33.31
C VAL A 296 10.47 -11.18 34.35
N GLU A 297 10.58 -12.46 34.72
CA GLU A 297 9.79 -13.02 35.82
C GLU A 297 10.02 -12.18 37.07
N SER A 298 8.98 -11.53 37.57
CA SER A 298 8.99 -10.89 38.87
C SER A 298 9.13 -12.00 39.92
N GLN A 299 10.33 -12.14 40.49
CA GLN A 299 10.55 -12.98 41.67
C GLN A 299 9.84 -12.43 42.91
#